data_AF-A0AAV7NBF5-F1
#
_entry.id   AF-A0AAV7NBF5-F1
#
_cell.length_a   1.000
_cell.length_b   1.000
_cell.length_c   1.000
_cell.angle_alpha   90.00
_cell.angle_beta   90.00
_cell.angle_gamma   90.00
#
_symmetry.space_group_name_H-M   'P 1'
#
loop_
_entity.id
_entity.type
_entity.pdbx_description
1 polymer ?
#
loop_
_entity_poly.entity_id
_entity_poly.type
_entity_poly.pdbx_seq_one_letter_code
_entity_poly.pdbx_strand_id
1 'polypeptide(L)'
;MTLEPAADGAQRLHRCALMTLEPATDGAQRLHRCALMTLEPATDGALRLHWCALMTLETATDGAQRLHRCALTLETATDGARRLHRCALTLETATYGAQRLHRCALMTLEPAADGAQRLHRCALMTLEPATDGAQRLHRCALMTLEPATDGALRLHW
;
A
#
# COMPACT_ATOMS: atom_id res chain seq x y z
N MET A 1 -3.57 -22.02 -4.22
CA MET A 1 -2.16 -22.47 -4.17
C MET A 1 -1.53 -21.75 -2.99
N THR A 2 -0.87 -22.49 -2.11
CA THR A 2 -0.05 -21.94 -1.02
C THR A 2 1.41 -22.06 -1.44
N LEU A 3 2.20 -21.02 -1.21
CA LEU A 3 3.66 -21.10 -1.34
C LEU A 3 4.24 -20.96 0.05
N GLU A 4 5.05 -21.93 0.43
CA GLU A 4 5.81 -21.89 1.67
C GLU A 4 6.88 -20.79 1.61
N PRO A 5 7.22 -20.19 2.76
CA PRO A 5 8.15 -19.10 2.83
C PRO A 5 9.57 -19.60 2.56
N ALA A 6 10.28 -18.88 1.71
CA ALA A 6 11.72 -19.01 1.59
C ALA A 6 12.35 -17.88 2.39
N ALA A 7 13.14 -18.24 3.42
CA ALA A 7 13.84 -17.29 4.28
C ALA A 7 14.86 -16.42 3.52
N ASP A 8 15.22 -16.81 2.29
CA ASP A 8 16.06 -16.06 1.37
C ASP A 8 15.69 -16.48 -0.06
N GLY A 9 14.93 -15.65 -0.78
CA GLY A 9 14.51 -16.06 -2.12
C GLY A 9 13.80 -15.01 -2.96
N ALA A 10 14.03 -15.09 -4.28
CA ALA A 10 13.28 -14.33 -5.27
C ALA A 10 12.28 -15.25 -5.99
N GLN A 11 10.98 -15.02 -5.79
CA GLN A 11 9.94 -15.80 -6.44
C GLN A 11 9.22 -14.96 -7.51
N ARG A 12 8.94 -15.60 -8.64
CA ARG A 12 8.23 -15.00 -9.77
C ARG A 12 7.08 -15.89 -10.20
N LEU A 13 5.86 -15.40 -10.06
CA LEU A 13 4.67 -16.12 -10.50
C LEU A 13 3.96 -15.36 -11.62
N HIS A 14 3.50 -16.15 -12.58
CA HIS A 14 2.70 -15.69 -13.69
C HIS A 14 1.36 -16.42 -13.65
N ARG A 15 0.27 -15.65 -13.48
CA ARG A 15 -1.12 -16.10 -13.62
C ARG A 15 -1.57 -17.09 -12.54
N CYS A 16 -1.91 -16.55 -11.37
CA CYS A 16 -2.56 -17.28 -10.29
C CYS A 16 -4.06 -16.97 -10.27
N ALA A 17 -4.90 -17.98 -10.04
CA ALA A 17 -6.32 -17.73 -9.77
C ALA A 17 -6.50 -17.31 -8.31
N LEU A 18 -6.01 -18.13 -7.38
CA LEU A 18 -6.05 -17.88 -5.94
C LEU A 18 -4.71 -18.24 -5.32
N MET A 19 -4.15 -17.29 -4.57
CA MET A 19 -2.81 -17.38 -3.97
C MET A 19 -2.86 -16.94 -2.51
N THR A 20 -2.29 -17.77 -1.64
CA THR A 20 -1.91 -17.35 -0.27
C THR A 20 -0.39 -17.44 -0.19
N LEU A 21 0.25 -16.33 0.18
CA LEU A 21 1.67 -16.32 0.50
C LEU A 21 1.84 -16.26 2.01
N GLU A 22 2.66 -17.15 2.54
CA GLU A 22 3.07 -17.16 3.94
C GLU A 22 4.20 -16.13 4.22
N PRO A 23 4.44 -15.79 5.49
CA PRO A 23 5.45 -14.84 5.95
C PRO A 23 6.84 -15.13 5.42
N ALA A 24 7.39 -14.26 4.57
CA ALA A 24 8.80 -14.32 4.20
C ALA A 24 9.59 -13.29 4.99
N THR A 25 10.73 -13.71 5.54
CA THR A 25 11.84 -12.83 5.93
C THR A 25 12.75 -12.63 4.73
N ASP A 26 13.22 -11.40 4.47
CA ASP A 26 14.25 -11.11 3.46
C ASP A 26 13.96 -11.59 2.02
N GLY A 27 12.68 -11.63 1.64
CA GLY A 27 12.21 -12.19 0.37
C GLY A 27 11.84 -11.15 -0.71
N ALA A 28 12.04 -11.49 -1.99
CA ALA A 28 11.58 -10.68 -3.12
C ALA A 28 10.51 -11.40 -3.96
N GLN A 29 9.31 -10.82 -4.05
CA GLN A 29 8.16 -11.42 -4.68
C GLN A 29 7.71 -10.61 -5.89
N ARG A 30 7.47 -11.28 -7.03
CA ARG A 30 6.97 -10.60 -8.23
C ARG A 30 5.85 -11.37 -8.93
N LEU A 31 4.68 -10.76 -8.98
CA LEU A 31 3.42 -11.37 -9.40
C LEU A 31 2.81 -10.60 -10.57
N HIS A 32 2.53 -11.29 -11.67
CA HIS A 32 2.12 -10.61 -12.90
C HIS A 32 0.61 -10.62 -13.17
N ARG A 33 -0.16 -11.49 -12.52
CA ARG A 33 -1.62 -11.56 -12.64
C ARG A 33 -2.18 -12.51 -11.59
N CYS A 34 -2.93 -12.00 -10.63
CA CYS A 34 -3.67 -12.79 -9.65
C CYS A 34 -5.16 -12.40 -9.71
N ALA A 35 -6.09 -13.34 -9.55
CA ALA A 35 -7.50 -12.95 -9.37
C ALA A 35 -7.75 -12.61 -7.90
N LEU A 36 -7.38 -13.51 -6.99
CA LEU A 36 -7.43 -13.31 -5.54
C LEU A 36 -6.05 -13.58 -4.93
N MET A 37 -5.66 -12.72 -4.00
CA MET A 37 -4.42 -12.87 -3.24
C MET A 37 -4.59 -12.49 -1.78
N THR A 38 -4.11 -13.36 -0.89
CA THR A 38 -3.85 -13.04 0.51
C THR A 38 -2.35 -13.12 0.74
N LEU A 39 -1.77 -12.12 1.39
CA LEU A 39 -0.39 -12.15 1.83
C LEU A 39 -0.37 -11.96 3.35
N GLU A 40 0.22 -12.92 4.03
CA GLU A 40 0.45 -12.89 5.48
C GLU A 40 1.67 -12.02 5.83
N PRO A 41 1.87 -11.67 7.11
CA PRO A 41 2.83 -10.66 7.49
C PRO A 41 4.25 -10.99 7.04
N ALA A 42 4.90 -10.07 6.33
CA ALA A 42 6.29 -10.23 5.89
C ALA A 42 7.20 -9.24 6.59
N THR A 43 8.43 -9.65 6.88
CA THR A 43 9.48 -8.80 7.48
C THR A 43 10.61 -8.62 6.47
N ASP A 44 11.08 -7.40 6.26
CA ASP A 44 12.23 -7.11 5.38
C ASP A 44 12.03 -7.58 3.91
N GLY A 45 10.79 -7.55 3.42
CA GLY A 45 10.41 -8.09 2.11
C GLY A 45 10.14 -7.04 1.04
N ALA A 46 10.36 -7.40 -0.23
CA ALA A 46 9.96 -6.60 -1.38
C ALA A 46 8.90 -7.32 -2.23
N LEU A 47 7.68 -6.80 -2.35
CA LEU A 47 6.65 -7.35 -3.24
C LEU A 47 6.31 -6.38 -4.37
N ARG A 48 6.25 -6.93 -5.59
CA ARG A 48 5.80 -6.24 -6.79
C ARG A 48 4.68 -7.00 -7.47
N LEU A 49 3.50 -6.42 -7.46
CA LEU A 49 2.31 -7.00 -8.09
C LEU A 49 1.80 -6.11 -9.23
N HIS A 50 1.55 -6.70 -10.40
CA HIS A 50 1.18 -5.96 -11.61
C HIS A 50 -0.33 -5.91 -11.87
N TRP A 51 -1.06 -6.91 -11.39
CA TRP A 51 -2.51 -6.98 -11.56
C TRP A 51 -3.09 -7.93 -10.53
N CYS A 52 -4.02 -7.43 -9.70
CA CYS A 52 -4.86 -8.26 -8.85
C CYS A 52 -6.30 -7.83 -9.03
N ALA A 53 -7.23 -8.77 -9.18
CA ALA A 53 -8.64 -8.39 -9.10
C ALA A 53 -9.00 -8.04 -7.65
N LEU A 54 -8.55 -8.83 -6.68
CA LEU A 54 -8.74 -8.58 -5.26
C LEU A 54 -7.51 -8.97 -4.44
N MET A 55 -7.06 -8.10 -3.54
CA MET A 55 -5.91 -8.38 -2.68
C MET A 55 -6.17 -7.97 -1.22
N THR A 56 -5.80 -8.85 -0.30
CA THR A 56 -5.78 -8.59 1.15
C THR A 56 -4.36 -8.86 1.66
N LEU A 57 -3.90 -8.02 2.58
CA LEU A 57 -2.53 -8.10 3.04
C LEU A 57 -2.45 -7.62 4.49
N GLU A 58 -2.06 -8.48 5.42
CA GLU A 58 -2.46 -8.26 6.81
C GLU A 58 -1.49 -7.42 7.64
N THR A 59 -0.19 -7.37 7.36
CA THR A 59 0.77 -6.41 7.94
C THR A 59 2.09 -6.52 7.17
N ALA A 60 2.86 -5.47 6.99
CA ALA A 60 4.25 -5.62 6.57
C ALA A 60 5.16 -4.78 7.46
N THR A 61 6.26 -5.39 7.88
CA THR A 61 7.29 -4.74 8.69
C THR A 61 8.55 -4.57 7.84
N ASP A 62 9.10 -3.36 7.79
CA ASP A 62 10.35 -3.03 7.09
C ASP A 62 10.37 -3.41 5.58
N GLY A 63 9.24 -3.18 4.90
CA GLY A 63 9.00 -3.70 3.55
C GLY A 63 8.91 -2.65 2.42
N ALA A 64 9.17 -3.09 1.19
CA ALA A 64 8.94 -2.30 -0.03
C ALA A 64 7.82 -2.90 -0.90
N GLN A 65 6.71 -2.17 -1.04
CA GLN A 65 5.54 -2.66 -1.78
C GLN A 65 5.27 -1.85 -3.04
N ARG A 66 5.04 -2.53 -4.17
CA ARG A 66 4.68 -1.88 -5.43
C ARG A 66 3.54 -2.60 -6.14
N LEU A 67 2.37 -1.99 -6.11
CA LEU A 67 1.13 -2.55 -6.64
C LEU A 67 0.64 -1.73 -7.83
N HIS A 68 0.28 -2.42 -8.92
CA HIS A 68 -0.35 -1.83 -10.09
C HIS A 68 -1.70 -2.48 -10.32
N ARG A 69 -2.72 -1.64 -10.56
CA ARG A 69 -4.04 -2.05 -11.05
C ARG A 69 -4.66 -3.15 -10.17
N CYS A 70 -4.91 -2.81 -8.91
CA CYS A 70 -5.55 -3.68 -7.93
C CYS A 70 -6.93 -3.15 -7.53
N ALA A 71 -7.88 -4.04 -7.27
CA ALA A 71 -9.13 -3.66 -6.60
C ALA A 71 -9.12 -4.15 -5.14
N LEU A 72 -9.39 -3.21 -4.25
CA LEU A 72 -9.47 -3.27 -2.79
C LEU A 72 -8.24 -3.75 -2.01
N THR A 73 -8.01 -3.10 -0.86
CA THR A 73 -6.73 -3.03 -0.13
C THR A 73 -7.02 -2.75 1.34
N LEU A 74 -6.35 -3.46 2.25
CA LEU A 74 -6.15 -3.09 3.66
C LEU A 74 -4.79 -3.65 4.07
N GLU A 75 -3.90 -2.84 4.66
CA GLU A 75 -2.64 -3.31 5.23
C GLU A 75 -2.01 -2.28 6.19
N THR A 76 -1.83 -2.69 7.44
CA THR A 76 -0.99 -2.04 8.45
C THR A 76 0.49 -2.15 8.04
N ALA A 77 1.20 -1.04 7.86
CA ALA A 77 2.66 -1.05 7.73
C ALA A 77 3.30 -0.50 8.99
N THR A 78 4.29 -1.22 9.50
CA THR A 78 5.28 -0.70 10.45
C THR A 78 6.59 -0.56 9.70
N ASP A 79 6.98 0.68 9.40
CA ASP A 79 8.21 1.01 8.64
C ASP A 79 8.24 0.46 7.21
N GLY A 80 8.11 1.34 6.21
CA GLY A 80 8.23 0.88 4.82
C GLY A 80 7.98 1.91 3.73
N ALA A 81 8.21 1.48 2.48
CA ALA A 81 7.94 2.31 1.32
C ALA A 81 6.92 1.64 0.39
N ARG A 82 5.78 2.28 0.15
CA ARG A 82 4.79 1.76 -0.81
C ARG A 82 4.47 2.68 -1.97
N ARG A 83 4.14 2.03 -3.08
CA ARG A 83 3.80 2.66 -4.36
C ARG A 83 2.59 1.97 -4.97
N LEU A 84 1.43 2.64 -4.90
CA LEU A 84 0.20 2.17 -5.52
C LEU A 84 -0.10 2.96 -6.79
N HIS A 85 -0.46 2.25 -7.85
CA HIS A 85 -0.84 2.86 -9.11
C HIS A 85 -2.13 2.25 -9.65
N ARG A 86 -3.14 3.08 -9.86
CA ARG A 86 -4.45 2.70 -10.43
C ARG A 86 -5.23 1.74 -9.53
N CYS A 87 -5.42 2.11 -8.27
CA CYS A 87 -6.18 1.30 -7.31
C CYS A 87 -7.59 1.87 -7.09
N ALA A 88 -8.56 1.01 -6.81
CA ALA A 88 -9.97 1.42 -6.69
C ALA A 88 -10.38 1.80 -5.26
N LEU A 89 -9.86 1.13 -4.23
CA LEU A 89 -10.22 1.35 -2.83
C LEU A 89 -9.05 0.94 -1.93
N THR A 90 -8.60 1.81 -1.03
CA THR A 90 -7.47 1.56 -0.10
C THR A 90 -7.81 2.15 1.26
N LEU A 91 -7.80 1.32 2.31
CA LEU A 91 -7.66 1.75 3.69
C LEU A 91 -6.25 1.34 4.14
N GLU A 92 -5.45 2.27 4.64
CA GLU A 92 -4.04 2.03 4.91
C GLU A 92 -3.64 2.78 6.17
N THR A 93 -3.12 2.02 7.14
CA THR A 93 -2.43 2.51 8.33
C THR A 93 -0.94 2.33 8.10
N ALA A 94 -0.17 3.39 8.25
CA ALA A 94 1.29 3.31 8.18
C ALA A 94 1.84 4.01 9.41
N THR A 95 2.46 3.27 10.32
CA THR A 95 3.02 3.87 11.54
C THR A 95 4.23 4.73 11.20
N TYR A 96 5.08 4.23 10.30
CA TYR A 96 6.29 4.88 9.83
C TYR A 96 6.50 4.63 8.32
N GLY A 97 6.88 5.66 7.55
CA GLY A 97 7.41 5.46 6.20
C GLY A 97 6.90 6.38 5.07
N ALA A 98 7.09 5.95 3.82
CA ALA A 98 6.86 6.76 2.63
C ALA A 98 5.87 6.12 1.65
N GLN A 99 4.84 6.88 1.28
CA GLN A 99 3.76 6.40 0.43
C GLN A 99 3.60 7.25 -0.82
N ARG A 100 3.41 6.56 -1.96
CA ARG A 100 3.17 7.21 -3.25
C ARG A 100 1.99 6.59 -3.96
N LEU A 101 0.99 7.41 -4.19
CA LEU A 101 -0.32 6.98 -4.67
C LEU A 101 -0.64 7.72 -5.96
N HIS A 102 -0.92 6.96 -7.01
CA HIS A 102 -1.20 7.50 -8.34
C HIS A 102 -2.51 6.94 -8.88
N ARG A 103 -3.46 7.83 -9.17
CA ARG A 103 -4.72 7.54 -9.85
C ARG A 103 -5.64 6.59 -9.07
N CYS A 104 -6.03 7.01 -7.87
CA CYS A 104 -6.94 6.23 -7.03
C CYS A 104 -8.39 6.73 -7.18
N ALA A 105 -9.36 5.82 -7.17
CA ALA A 105 -10.77 6.19 -7.24
C ALA A 105 -11.29 6.65 -5.87
N LEU A 106 -11.20 5.78 -4.86
CA LEU A 106 -11.59 6.08 -3.49
C LEU A 106 -10.45 5.72 -2.54
N MET A 107 -10.24 6.55 -1.52
CA MET A 107 -9.17 6.36 -0.56
C MET A 107 -9.55 6.88 0.82
N THR A 108 -9.25 6.08 1.83
CA THR A 108 -9.24 6.48 3.23
C THR A 108 -7.85 6.20 3.76
N LEU A 109 -7.21 7.20 4.37
CA LEU A 109 -5.91 7.02 5.01
C LEU A 109 -6.08 7.25 6.50
N GLU A 110 -5.74 6.25 7.29
CA GLU A 110 -5.74 6.29 8.75
C GLU A 110 -4.42 6.91 9.28
N PRO A 111 -4.34 7.27 10.58
CA PRO A 111 -3.24 8.04 11.14
C PRO A 111 -1.88 7.39 10.88
N ALA A 112 -0.93 8.20 10.43
CA ALA A 112 0.48 7.85 10.46
C ALA A 112 1.15 8.58 11.62
N ALA A 113 1.92 7.87 12.44
CA ALA A 113 2.70 8.50 13.49
C ALA A 113 3.78 9.38 12.85
N ASP A 114 4.52 8.82 11.89
CA ASP A 114 5.60 9.51 11.19
C ASP A 114 5.66 9.14 9.70
N GLY A 115 5.70 10.12 8.78
CA GLY A 115 5.90 9.75 7.37
C GLY A 115 5.64 10.78 6.29
N ALA A 116 5.96 10.39 5.05
CA ALA A 116 5.79 11.22 3.86
C ALA A 116 4.81 10.59 2.87
N GLN A 117 3.71 11.31 2.58
CA GLN A 117 2.66 10.85 1.68
C GLN A 117 2.60 11.75 0.44
N ARG A 118 2.55 11.12 -0.74
CA ARG A 118 2.38 11.83 -2.01
C ARG A 118 1.25 11.21 -2.82
N LEU A 119 0.19 11.98 -3.01
CA LEU A 119 -1.00 11.56 -3.73
C LEU A 119 -1.18 12.37 -5.01
N HIS A 120 -1.48 11.66 -6.09
CA HIS A 120 -1.69 12.24 -7.41
C HIS A 120 -2.96 11.68 -8.03
N ARG A 121 -3.91 12.56 -8.35
CA ARG A 121 -5.15 12.26 -9.07
C ARG A 121 -6.06 11.28 -8.32
N CYS A 122 -6.64 11.73 -7.22
CA CYS A 122 -7.64 10.96 -6.48
C CYS A 122 -9.05 11.52 -6.74
N ALA A 123 -10.07 10.65 -6.93
CA ALA A 123 -11.44 11.15 -7.10
C ALA A 123 -12.05 11.51 -5.73
N LEU A 124 -11.97 10.61 -4.74
CA LEU A 124 -12.45 10.86 -3.39
C LEU A 124 -11.38 10.47 -2.35
N MET A 125 -11.18 11.32 -1.35
CA MET A 125 -10.18 11.13 -0.30
C MET A 125 -10.71 11.53 1.07
N THR A 126 -10.51 10.66 2.05
CA THR A 126 -10.60 10.96 3.48
C THR A 126 -9.22 10.76 4.10
N LEU A 127 -8.74 11.76 4.85
CA LEU A 127 -7.44 11.72 5.51
C LEU A 127 -7.63 12.05 7.00
N GLU A 128 -7.29 11.07 7.84
CA GLU A 128 -7.22 11.21 9.30
C GLU A 128 -5.88 11.84 9.72
N PRO A 129 -5.79 12.47 10.91
CA PRO A 129 -4.64 13.28 11.27
C PRO A 129 -3.37 12.44 11.42
N ALA A 130 -2.26 12.94 10.88
CA ALA A 130 -0.93 12.39 11.17
C ALA A 130 -0.31 13.17 12.34
N THR A 131 0.47 12.48 13.18
CA THR A 131 1.11 13.13 14.34
C THR A 131 2.32 13.94 13.89
N ASP A 132 3.21 13.37 13.05
CA ASP A 132 4.46 13.99 12.58
C ASP A 132 4.75 13.65 11.10
N GLY A 133 4.17 14.37 10.13
CA GLY A 133 4.27 13.96 8.72
C GLY A 133 4.12 15.03 7.65
N ALA A 134 4.58 14.69 6.43
CA ALA A 134 4.47 15.55 5.26
C ALA A 134 3.51 14.97 4.21
N GLN A 135 2.46 15.72 3.90
CA GLN A 135 1.40 15.35 2.97
C GLN A 135 1.47 16.23 1.71
N ARG A 136 1.52 15.62 0.52
CA ARG A 136 1.46 16.33 -0.76
C ARG A 136 0.36 15.79 -1.64
N LEU A 137 -0.65 16.61 -1.91
CA LEU A 137 -1.83 16.23 -2.68
C LEU A 137 -1.86 16.99 -4.00
N HIS A 138 -2.02 16.25 -5.10
CA HIS A 138 -2.12 16.80 -6.44
C HIS A 138 -3.43 16.35 -7.11
N ARG A 139 -4.30 17.30 -7.47
CA ARG A 139 -5.54 17.10 -8.24
C ARG A 139 -6.48 16.07 -7.60
N CYS A 140 -7.05 16.41 -6.45
CA CYS A 140 -8.13 15.63 -5.83
C CYS A 140 -9.47 16.25 -6.20
N ALA A 141 -10.49 15.46 -6.51
CA ALA A 141 -11.81 16.02 -6.85
C ALA A 141 -12.65 16.31 -5.60
N LEU A 142 -12.59 15.45 -4.59
CA LEU A 142 -13.27 15.63 -3.30
C LEU A 142 -12.36 15.17 -2.17
N MET A 143 -12.28 15.97 -1.10
CA MET A 143 -11.36 15.75 0.02
C MET A 143 -12.02 16.12 1.35
N THR A 144 -11.90 15.21 2.31
CA THR A 144 -12.16 15.44 3.73
C THR A 144 -10.85 15.30 4.48
N LEU A 145 -10.53 16.29 5.31
CA LEU A 145 -9.29 16.34 6.09
C LEU A 145 -9.63 16.64 7.55
N GLU A 146 -9.08 15.84 8.45
CA GLU A 146 -9.04 16.17 9.87
C GLU A 146 -7.71 16.86 10.24
N PRO A 147 -7.73 17.87 11.13
CA PRO A 147 -6.56 18.67 11.44
C PRO A 147 -5.48 17.84 12.17
N ALA A 148 -4.28 17.78 11.59
CA ALA A 148 -3.09 17.21 12.20
C ALA A 148 -2.55 18.10 13.34
N THR A 149 -1.91 17.48 14.34
CA THR A 149 -1.29 18.18 15.47
C THR A 149 0.09 18.76 15.13
N ASP A 150 0.93 18.05 14.34
CA ASP A 150 2.29 18.50 13.98
C ASP A 150 2.73 18.04 12.56
N GLY A 151 1.97 18.43 11.52
CA GLY A 151 2.22 18.00 10.14
C GLY A 151 2.23 19.12 9.09
N ALA A 152 2.91 18.90 7.96
CA ALA A 152 2.94 19.80 6.82
C ALA A 152 2.05 19.30 5.66
N LEU A 153 1.02 20.06 5.28
CA LEU A 153 0.15 19.76 4.13
C LEU A 153 0.42 20.72 2.97
N ARG A 154 0.66 20.18 1.77
CA ARG A 154 0.74 20.94 0.51
C ARG A 154 -0.29 20.45 -0.49
N LEU A 155 -1.17 21.37 -0.90
CA LEU A 155 -2.21 21.12 -1.89
C LEU A 155 -1.84 21.77 -3.23
N HIS A 156 -1.98 21.01 -4.30
CA HIS A 156 -1.88 21.48 -5.67
C HIS A 156 -3.11 20.99 -6.42
N TRP A 157 -3.93 21.89 -6.92
CA TRP A 157 -5.16 21.55 -7.64
C TRP A 157 -4.89 21.29 -9.12
#